data_AF-A0A7J2NLV7-F1
#
_entry.id   AF-A0A7J2NLV7-F1
#
_cell.length_a   1.000
_cell.length_b   1.000
_cell.length_c   1.000
_cell.angle_alpha   90.00
_cell.angle_beta   90.00
_cell.angle_gamma   90.00
#
_symmetry.space_group_name_H-M   'P 1'
#
loop_
_entity.id
_entity.type
_entity.pdbx_description
1 polymer ?
#
loop_
_entity_poly.entity_id
_entity_poly.type
_entity_poly.pdbx_seq_one_letter_code
_entity_poly.pdbx_strand_id
1 'polypeptide(L)'
;MSKKDLRTKKIRAFVLLTMRPGTSEEIVTSRKIKGVMMANSVLGRFDAIAVVEADNSEELTKIIYEMIEQHPNVIHTETMLSMFTPPPP
;
A
#
# COMPACT_ATOMS: atom_id res chain seq x y z
N MET A 1 27.52 20.74 -10.28
CA MET A 1 26.89 19.57 -9.62
C MET A 1 25.69 20.05 -8.85
N SER A 2 24.48 19.94 -9.43
CA SER A 2 23.26 20.38 -8.76
C SER A 2 22.94 19.42 -7.62
N LYS A 3 22.89 19.95 -6.39
CA LYS A 3 22.35 19.25 -5.22
C LYS A 3 20.85 19.02 -5.49
N LYS A 4 20.52 17.90 -6.14
CA LYS A 4 19.14 17.41 -6.21
C LYS A 4 18.66 17.28 -4.77
N ASP A 5 17.68 18.10 -4.44
CA ASP A 5 17.08 18.16 -3.13
C ASP A 5 16.54 16.77 -2.74
N LEU A 6 17.12 16.16 -1.70
CA LEU A 6 16.75 14.84 -1.17
C LEU A 6 15.53 14.92 -0.23
N ARG A 7 14.95 16.12 -0.02
CA ARG A 7 13.96 16.37 1.04
C ARG A 7 12.53 15.92 0.76
N THR A 8 12.21 15.34 -0.40
CA THR A 8 10.81 14.99 -0.73
C THR A 8 10.67 13.65 -1.45
N LYS A 9 11.39 12.62 -1.02
CA LYS A 9 11.13 11.27 -1.53
C LYS A 9 10.13 10.58 -0.60
N LYS A 10 8.85 10.62 -0.96
CA LYS A 10 7.84 9.75 -0.35
C LYS A 10 8.35 8.31 -0.35
N ILE A 11 8.13 7.62 0.77
CA ILE A 11 8.37 6.18 0.83
C ILE A 11 7.17 5.47 0.21
N ARG A 12 7.42 4.33 -0.43
CA ARG A 12 6.39 3.50 -1.04
C ARG A 12 6.48 2.10 -0.50
N ALA A 13 5.34 1.49 -0.23
CA ALA A 13 5.25 0.07 0.08
C ALA A 13 4.24 -0.64 -0.80
N PHE A 14 4.49 -1.91 -1.04
CA PHE A 14 3.54 -2.85 -1.63
C PHE A 14 3.00 -3.71 -0.50
N VAL A 15 1.70 -3.62 -0.26
CA VAL A 15 1.00 -4.38 0.77
C VAL A 15 0.27 -5.52 0.08
N LEU A 16 0.70 -6.74 0.34
CA LEU A 16 0.13 -7.95 -0.24
C LEU A 16 -0.80 -8.58 0.79
N LEU A 17 -2.04 -8.86 0.39
CA LEU A 17 -3.09 -9.29 1.30
C LEU A 17 -3.57 -10.69 0.95
N THR A 18 -3.68 -11.53 1.97
CA THR A 18 -4.49 -12.74 1.95
C THR A 18 -5.84 -12.40 2.56
N MET A 19 -6.91 -12.68 1.83
CA MET A 19 -8.28 -12.36 2.22
C MET A 19 -9.12 -13.63 2.34
N ARG A 20 -10.28 -13.53 2.99
CA ARG A 20 -11.24 -14.64 3.00
C ARG A 20 -11.71 -14.95 1.57
N PRO A 21 -12.01 -16.22 1.25
CA PRO A 21 -12.49 -16.58 -0.09
C PRO A 21 -13.72 -15.76 -0.48
N GLY A 22 -13.70 -15.19 -1.70
CA GLY A 22 -14.81 -14.42 -2.26
C GLY A 22 -14.88 -12.94 -1.84
N THR A 23 -13.94 -12.45 -1.03
CA THR A 23 -13.98 -11.06 -0.51
C THR A 23 -12.88 -10.15 -1.07
N SER A 24 -12.07 -10.64 -2.01
CA SER A 24 -10.86 -9.92 -2.47
C SER A 24 -11.17 -8.60 -3.17
N GLU A 25 -12.32 -8.47 -3.83
CA GLU A 25 -12.73 -7.25 -4.54
C GLU A 25 -13.05 -6.08 -3.58
N GLU A 26 -13.36 -6.36 -2.32
CA GLU A 26 -13.69 -5.34 -1.31
C GLU A 26 -12.54 -4.33 -1.12
N ILE A 27 -11.30 -4.78 -1.34
CA ILE A 27 -10.07 -3.99 -1.19
C ILE A 27 -10.05 -2.75 -2.09
N VAL A 28 -10.80 -2.75 -3.20
CA VAL A 28 -10.86 -1.63 -4.16
C VAL A 28 -11.33 -0.34 -3.48
N THR A 29 -12.15 -0.45 -2.43
CA THR A 29 -12.63 0.71 -1.68
C THR A 29 -11.51 1.45 -0.92
N SER A 30 -10.37 0.78 -0.64
CA SER A 30 -9.18 1.37 -0.01
C SER A 30 -8.58 2.52 -0.81
N ARG A 31 -8.88 2.64 -2.12
CA ARG A 31 -8.44 3.78 -2.95
C ARG A 31 -8.95 5.14 -2.45
N LYS A 32 -9.96 5.14 -1.57
CA LYS A 32 -10.48 6.35 -0.91
C LYS A 32 -9.57 6.81 0.25
N ILE A 33 -8.74 5.92 0.79
CA ILE A 33 -7.83 6.22 1.89
C ILE A 33 -6.65 7.03 1.34
N LYS A 34 -6.38 8.18 1.96
CA LYS A 34 -5.27 9.05 1.54
C LYS A 34 -3.95 8.28 1.69
N GLY A 35 -3.15 8.28 0.62
CA GLY A 35 -1.88 7.56 0.58
C GLY A 35 -1.96 6.18 -0.09
N VAL A 36 -3.16 5.62 -0.31
CA VAL A 36 -3.33 4.42 -1.15
C VAL A 36 -3.36 4.83 -2.62
N MET A 37 -2.28 4.54 -3.35
CA MET A 37 -2.12 4.89 -4.76
C MET A 37 -2.82 3.89 -5.69
N MET A 38 -2.91 2.64 -5.23
CA MET A 38 -3.52 1.54 -5.97
C MET A 38 -4.04 0.51 -4.98
N ALA A 39 -5.15 -0.13 -5.30
CA ALA A 39 -5.66 -1.31 -4.61
C ALA A 39 -6.44 -2.16 -5.62
N ASN A 40 -6.03 -3.41 -5.77
CA ASN A 40 -6.59 -4.34 -6.74
C ASN A 40 -6.63 -5.74 -6.15
N SER A 41 -7.72 -6.46 -6.39
CA SER A 41 -7.71 -7.92 -6.35
C SER A 41 -6.82 -8.44 -7.47
N VAL A 42 -6.12 -9.55 -7.21
CA VAL A 42 -5.21 -10.17 -8.18
C VAL A 42 -5.41 -11.68 -8.19
N LEU A 43 -5.07 -12.30 -9.31
CA LEU A 43 -4.97 -13.76 -9.40
C LEU A 43 -3.50 -14.12 -9.15
N GLY A 44 -3.20 -14.72 -8.00
CA GLY A 44 -1.84 -15.09 -7.65
C GLY A 44 -1.70 -15.71 -6.26
N ARG A 45 -0.48 -15.65 -5.69
CA ARG A 45 -0.20 -16.12 -4.32
C ARG A 45 -0.99 -15.34 -3.26
N PHE A 46 -1.27 -14.08 -3.54
CA PHE A 46 -2.07 -13.19 -2.69
C PHE A 46 -3.38 -12.88 -3.41
N ASP A 47 -4.40 -12.50 -2.64
CA ASP A 47 -5.73 -12.23 -3.17
C ASP A 47 -5.88 -10.76 -3.59
N ALA A 48 -5.08 -9.87 -2.98
CA ALA A 48 -5.05 -8.46 -3.30
C ALA A 48 -3.66 -7.84 -3.09
N ILE A 49 -3.42 -6.74 -3.80
CA ILE A 49 -2.23 -5.90 -3.65
C ILE A 49 -2.66 -4.43 -3.56
N ALA A 50 -2.11 -3.72 -2.59
CA ALA A 50 -2.20 -2.27 -2.49
C ALA A 50 -0.82 -1.61 -2.59
N VAL A 51 -0.76 -0.45 -3.23
CA VAL A 51 0.43 0.40 -3.26
C VAL A 51 0.17 1.60 -2.38
N VAL A 52 1.01 1.81 -1.37
CA VAL A 52 0.85 2.87 -0.38
C VAL A 52 2.06 3.80 -0.44
N GLU A 53 1.81 5.09 -0.38
CA GLU A 53 2.84 6.13 -0.26
C GLU A 53 2.60 7.01 0.97
N ALA A 54 3.70 7.40 1.61
CA ALA A 54 3.68 8.26 2.79
C ALA A 54 4.96 9.11 2.87
N ASP A 55 4.97 10.15 3.70
CA ASP A 55 6.13 11.01 3.88
C ASP A 55 7.19 10.36 4.78
N ASN A 56 6.78 9.42 5.65
CA ASN A 56 7.67 8.68 6.55
C ASN A 56 7.06 7.33 6.98
N SER A 57 7.83 6.51 7.68
CA SER A 57 7.43 5.16 8.12
C SER A 57 6.24 5.16 9.08
N GLU A 58 6.12 6.17 9.94
CA GLU A 58 5.02 6.26 10.92
C GLU A 58 3.69 6.53 10.22
N GLU A 59 3.67 7.44 9.25
CA GLU A 59 2.50 7.71 8.41
C GLU A 59 2.16 6.49 7.54
N LEU A 60 3.15 5.81 6.97
CA LEU A 60 2.94 4.58 6.22
C LEU A 60 2.24 3.52 7.07
N THR A 61 2.74 3.28 8.28
CA THR A 61 2.14 2.33 9.22
C THR A 61 0.70 2.70 9.55
N LYS A 62 0.40 3.98 9.79
CA LYS A 62 -0.98 4.46 10.04
C LYS A 62 -1.91 4.17 8.87
N ILE A 63 -1.50 4.48 7.63
CA ILE A 63 -2.31 4.24 6.44
C ILE A 63 -2.59 2.74 6.27
N ILE A 64 -1.57 1.89 6.48
CA ILE A 64 -1.73 0.43 6.38
C ILE A 64 -2.70 -0.10 7.44
N TYR A 65 -2.60 0.38 8.68
CA TYR A 65 -3.55 -0.02 9.74
C TYR A 65 -4.97 0.44 9.45
N GLU A 66 -5.17 1.69 9.03
CA GLU A 66 -6.49 2.21 8.63
C GLU A 66 -7.09 1.35 7.50
N MET A 67 -6.27 1.00 6.50
CA MET A 67 -6.70 0.12 5.42
C MET A 67 -7.13 -1.25 5.93
N ILE A 68 -6.33 -1.91 6.76
CA ILE A 68 -6.65 -3.23 7.29
C ILE A 68 -7.92 -3.18 8.17
N GLU A 69 -8.08 -2.14 8.99
CA GLU A 69 -9.25 -1.98 9.87
C GLU A 69 -10.57 -1.86 9.10
N GLN A 70 -10.56 -1.23 7.92
CA GLN A 70 -11.73 -1.17 7.04
C GLN A 70 -12.09 -2.51 6.38
N HIS A 71 -11.18 -3.50 6.42
CA HIS A 71 -11.34 -4.79 5.74
C HIS A 71 -11.22 -5.96 6.74
N PRO A 72 -12.27 -6.29 7.49
CA PRO A 72 -12.24 -7.37 8.49
C PRO A 72 -12.01 -8.77 7.88
N ASN A 73 -12.11 -8.89 6.56
CA ASN A 73 -11.85 -10.12 5.82
C ASN A 73 -10.36 -10.34 5.49
N VAL A 74 -9.47 -9.40 5.82
CA VAL A 74 -8.02 -9.59 5.72
C VAL A 74 -7.57 -10.62 6.75
N ILE A 75 -6.93 -11.69 6.28
CA ILE A 75 -6.39 -12.78 7.11
C ILE A 75 -4.92 -12.53 7.43
N HIS A 76 -4.16 -12.08 6.44
CA HIS A 76 -2.73 -11.87 6.55
C HIS A 76 -2.25 -10.76 5.62
N THR A 77 -1.21 -10.05 6.03
CA THR A 77 -0.57 -8.99 5.25
C THR A 77 0.94 -9.15 5.26
N GLU A 78 1.55 -9.06 4.08
CA GLU A 78 2.99 -8.89 3.93
C GLU A 78 3.25 -7.48 3.37
N THR A 79 4.15 -6.71 3.99
CA THR A 79 4.48 -5.35 3.52
C THR A 79 5.91 -5.30 2.99
N MET A 80 6.06 -4.99 1.71
CA MET A 80 7.35 -4.81 1.05
C MET A 80 7.65 -3.32 0.93
N LEU A 81 8.56 -2.82 1.76
CA LEU A 81 9.04 -1.45 1.67
C LEU A 81 9.96 -1.31 0.45
N SER A 82 9.67 -0.35 -0.43
CA SER A 82 10.48 -0.07 -1.60
C SER A 82 11.78 0.62 -1.19
N MET A 83 12.93 0.04 -1.58
CA MET A 83 14.23 0.70 -1.41
C MET A 83 14.40 1.91 -2.33
N PHE A 84 13.76 1.89 -3.50
CA PHE A 84 13.86 2.94 -4.50
C PHE A 84 12.49 3.24 -5.11
N THR A 85 11.93 4.40 -4.78
CA THR A 85 10.80 4.95 -5.53
C THR A 85 11.30 5.59 -6.83
N PRO A 86 10.81 5.16 -8.01
CA PRO A 86 11.06 5.92 -9.22
C PRO A 86 10.46 7.32 -9.07
N PRO A 87 11.06 8.37 -9.67
CA PRO A 87 10.47 9.69 -9.70
C PRO A 87 9.06 9.62 -10.33
N PRO A 88 8.15 10.54 -9.96
CA PRO A 88 6.85 10.64 -10.62
C PRO A 88 7.03 10.76 -12.14
N PRO A 89 6.11 10.18 -12.94
CA PRO A 89 6.13 10.31 -14.40
C PRO A 89 6.01 11.77 -14.86
#